data_AF-A0A412H718-F1
#
_entry.id   AF-A0A412H718-F1
#
_cell.length_a   1.000
_cell.length_b   1.000
_cell.length_c   1.000
_cell.angle_alpha   90.00
_cell.angle_beta   90.00
_cell.angle_gamma   90.00
#
_symmetry.space_group_name_H-M   'P 1'
#
loop_
_entity.id
_entity.type
_entity.pdbx_description
1 polymer ?
#
loop_
_entity_poly.entity_id
_entity_poly.type
_entity_poly.pdbx_seq_one_letter_code
_entity_poly.pdbx_strand_id
1 'polypeptide(L)'
;MRNHICLITLYAFTYILYSCSMEQEYNSFNIIYCKEVSLGLQYNNSCGTIEYRGEKYTIKKSVYYVKKKLQNVDVYRSDGIISYTKSEVESDKKLANYLGIPLVRIVVVSKDKLLDNNTLFSYEAKGDSIFVNQAKNLVIYVNSIQK
;
A
#
# COMPACT_ATOMS: atom_id res chain seq x y z
N MET A 1 33.32 28.73 26.37
CA MET A 1 33.36 28.02 25.07
C MET A 1 32.91 26.55 25.15
N ARG A 2 33.34 25.75 26.14
CA ARG A 2 32.98 24.31 26.26
C ARG A 2 31.47 24.03 26.33
N ASN A 3 30.70 24.85 27.06
CA ASN A 3 29.25 24.67 27.20
C ASN A 3 28.47 24.97 25.90
N HIS A 4 28.93 25.90 25.07
CA HIS A 4 28.27 26.21 23.79
C HIS A 4 28.46 25.08 22.78
N ILE A 5 29.61 24.41 22.79
CA ILE A 5 29.89 23.23 21.94
C ILE A 5 29.01 22.04 22.38
N CYS A 6 28.82 21.83 23.68
CA CYS A 6 27.87 20.82 24.19
C CYS A 6 26.41 21.12 23.80
N LEU A 7 25.99 22.38 23.83
CA LEU A 7 24.63 22.77 23.43
C LEU A 7 24.38 22.56 21.94
N ILE A 8 25.34 22.93 21.08
CA ILE A 8 25.24 22.73 19.63
C ILE A 8 25.20 21.24 19.27
N THR A 9 26.04 20.44 19.92
CA THR A 9 26.07 18.98 19.70
C THR A 9 24.78 18.31 20.18
N LEU A 10 24.22 18.74 21.32
CA LEU A 10 22.92 18.24 21.80
C LEU A 10 21.79 18.58 20.82
N TYR A 11 21.76 19.80 20.29
CA TYR A 11 20.75 20.27 19.33
C TYR A 11 20.84 19.53 17.99
N ALA A 12 22.05 19.30 17.51
CA ALA A 12 22.28 18.50 16.30
C ALA A 12 21.83 17.04 16.51
N PHE A 13 22.11 16.46 17.68
CA PHE A 13 21.74 15.09 18.00
C PHE A 13 20.22 14.93 18.15
N THR A 14 19.53 15.87 18.80
CA THR A 14 18.06 15.85 18.90
C THR A 14 17.41 16.08 17.54
N TYR A 15 17.97 16.94 16.69
CA TYR A 15 17.48 17.15 15.33
C TYR A 15 17.64 15.90 14.46
N ILE A 16 18.78 15.21 14.54
CA ILE A 16 19.02 13.93 13.85
C ILE A 16 18.07 12.84 14.36
N LEU A 17 17.84 12.76 15.67
CA LEU A 17 16.88 11.81 16.25
C LEU A 17 15.44 12.12 15.83
N TYR A 18 15.05 13.40 15.79
CA TYR A 18 13.73 13.84 15.40
C TYR A 18 13.45 13.57 13.91
N SER A 19 14.41 13.85 13.03
CA SER A 19 14.30 13.56 11.60
C SER A 19 14.33 12.06 11.27
N CYS A 20 14.82 11.21 12.18
CA CYS A 20 14.74 9.75 12.07
C CYS A 20 13.32 9.18 12.37
N SER A 21 12.40 10.01 12.87
CA SER A 21 11.04 9.64 13.28
C SER A 21 9.95 10.24 12.38
N MET A 22 10.29 10.71 11.18
CA MET A 22 9.30 11.33 10.29
C MET A 22 8.32 10.28 9.77
N GLU A 23 7.11 10.30 10.32
CA GLU A 23 5.95 9.60 9.75
C GLU A 23 5.50 10.34 8.49
N GLN A 24 5.32 9.61 7.40
CA GLN A 24 4.85 10.16 6.14
C GLN A 24 3.46 9.60 5.80
N GLU A 25 2.47 10.49 5.71
CA GLU A 25 1.16 10.14 5.18
C GLU A 25 1.16 10.17 3.65
N TYR A 26 0.62 9.13 3.01
CA TYR A 26 0.48 9.09 1.56
C TYR A 26 -0.73 9.92 1.10
N ASN A 27 -0.46 10.96 0.29
CA ASN A 27 -1.51 11.79 -0.29
C ASN A 27 -2.24 11.09 -1.44
N SER A 28 -1.53 10.33 -2.26
CA SER A 28 -2.09 9.55 -3.37
C SER A 28 -1.33 8.24 -3.49
N PHE A 29 -2.06 7.14 -3.62
CA PHE A 29 -1.46 5.82 -3.60
C PHE A 29 -2.37 4.78 -4.26
N ASN A 30 -1.74 3.75 -4.80
CA ASN A 30 -2.40 2.53 -5.26
C ASN A 30 -2.17 1.41 -4.25
N ILE A 31 -3.19 0.60 -4.01
CA ILE A 31 -3.09 -0.64 -3.24
C ILE A 31 -3.44 -1.81 -4.15
N ILE A 32 -2.45 -2.66 -4.39
CA ILE A 32 -2.59 -3.87 -5.19
C ILE A 32 -2.73 -5.04 -4.23
N TYR A 33 -3.84 -5.76 -4.36
CA TYR A 33 -4.14 -6.96 -3.61
C TYR A 33 -3.85 -8.19 -4.44
N CYS A 34 -2.95 -9.02 -3.96
CA CYS A 34 -2.52 -10.23 -4.63
C CYS A 34 -2.80 -11.45 -3.77
N LYS A 35 -3.06 -12.59 -4.43
CA LYS A 35 -3.29 -13.88 -3.78
C LYS A 35 -2.26 -14.88 -4.29
N GLU A 36 -1.66 -15.62 -3.38
CA GLU A 36 -0.72 -16.68 -3.69
C GLU A 36 -1.36 -17.72 -4.61
N VAL A 37 -0.61 -18.18 -5.61
CA VAL A 37 -1.02 -19.19 -6.58
C VAL A 37 -0.43 -20.52 -6.15
N SER A 38 -1.30 -21.49 -5.83
CA SER A 38 -0.87 -22.85 -5.52
C SER A 38 -0.09 -23.45 -6.70
N LEU A 39 1.03 -24.12 -6.40
CA LEU A 39 1.80 -24.90 -7.37
C LEU A 39 0.86 -25.89 -8.11
N GLY A 40 0.82 -25.79 -9.45
CA GLY A 40 0.02 -26.66 -10.32
C GLY A 40 -1.18 -25.99 -11.00
N LEU A 41 -1.59 -24.78 -10.59
CA LEU A 41 -2.63 -24.03 -11.29
C LEU A 41 -2.02 -23.13 -12.36
N GLN A 42 -2.11 -23.55 -13.62
CA GLN A 42 -1.80 -22.69 -14.77
C GLN A 42 -2.92 -21.68 -14.97
N TYR A 43 -2.80 -20.51 -14.34
CA TYR A 43 -3.63 -19.37 -14.71
C TYR A 43 -3.14 -18.84 -16.06
N ASN A 44 -4.06 -18.72 -17.03
CA ASN A 44 -3.77 -18.05 -18.28
C ASN A 44 -3.20 -16.66 -17.97
N ASN A 45 -2.06 -16.34 -18.56
CA ASN A 45 -1.17 -15.19 -18.34
C ASN A 45 -1.80 -13.79 -18.55
N SER A 46 -3.13 -13.65 -18.58
CA SER A 46 -3.80 -12.39 -18.89
C SER A 46 -3.86 -11.41 -17.72
N CYS A 47 -3.79 -11.88 -16.47
CA CYS A 47 -3.73 -11.02 -15.27
C CYS A 47 -2.35 -11.12 -14.64
N GLY A 48 -1.65 -9.98 -14.55
CA GLY A 48 -0.26 -9.89 -14.11
C GLY A 48 0.07 -10.74 -12.88
N THR A 49 1.09 -11.59 -13.03
CA THR A 49 1.67 -12.37 -11.93
C THR A 49 2.86 -11.62 -11.32
N ILE A 50 2.96 -11.66 -10.01
CA ILE A 50 4.05 -11.05 -9.24
C ILE A 50 4.82 -12.17 -8.54
N GLU A 51 6.14 -12.13 -8.60
CA GLU A 51 7.01 -13.02 -7.83
C GLU A 51 7.55 -12.26 -6.62
N TYR A 52 7.42 -12.85 -5.43
CA TYR A 52 7.89 -12.27 -4.17
C TYR A 52 8.41 -13.39 -3.26
N ARG A 53 9.69 -13.31 -2.89
CA ARG A 53 10.38 -14.31 -2.05
C ARG A 53 10.27 -15.75 -2.56
N GLY A 54 10.27 -15.94 -3.89
CA GLY A 54 10.15 -17.25 -4.54
C GLY A 54 8.72 -17.75 -4.73
N GLU A 55 7.73 -17.07 -4.13
CA GLU A 55 6.32 -17.39 -4.29
C GLU A 55 5.66 -16.57 -5.39
N LYS A 56 4.68 -17.16 -6.07
CA LYS A 56 3.92 -16.50 -7.14
C LYS A 56 2.57 -16.03 -6.65
N TYR A 57 2.23 -14.79 -6.99
CA TYR A 57 0.97 -14.18 -6.64
C TYR A 57 0.24 -13.68 -7.90
N THR A 58 -1.07 -13.86 -7.94
CA THR A 58 -1.93 -13.24 -8.96
C THR A 58 -2.53 -11.97 -8.41
N ILE A 59 -2.57 -10.92 -9.22
CA ILE A 59 -3.32 -9.70 -8.89
C ILE A 59 -4.82 -10.04 -8.88
N LYS A 60 -5.54 -9.58 -7.85
CA LYS A 60 -6.99 -9.72 -7.69
C LYS A 60 -7.72 -8.41 -7.88
N LYS A 61 -7.18 -7.34 -7.29
CA LYS A 61 -7.74 -6.00 -7.41
C LYS A 61 -6.67 -4.94 -7.19
N SER A 62 -6.81 -3.80 -7.85
CA SER A 62 -6.05 -2.57 -7.60
C SER A 62 -7.02 -1.48 -7.15
N VAL A 63 -6.62 -0.68 -6.17
CA VAL A 63 -7.48 0.36 -5.58
C VAL A 63 -6.72 1.67 -5.51
N TYR A 64 -7.27 2.72 -6.13
CA TYR A 64 -6.63 4.03 -6.16
C TYR A 64 -7.27 5.02 -5.19
N TYR A 65 -6.44 5.68 -4.39
CA TYR A 65 -6.86 6.72 -3.45
C TYR A 65 -6.15 8.05 -3.75
N VAL A 66 -6.89 9.15 -3.61
CA VAL A 66 -6.38 10.53 -3.66
C VAL A 66 -6.95 11.30 -2.49
N LYS A 67 -6.08 11.97 -1.73
CA LYS A 67 -6.43 12.72 -0.51
C LYS A 67 -7.34 11.89 0.40
N LYS A 68 -6.92 10.65 0.67
CA LYS A 68 -7.62 9.64 1.50
C LYS A 68 -8.93 9.11 0.90
N LYS A 69 -9.40 9.59 -0.25
CA LYS A 69 -10.69 9.21 -0.85
C LYS A 69 -10.49 8.24 -2.01
N LEU A 70 -11.28 7.17 -2.02
CA LEU A 70 -11.36 6.23 -3.12
C LEU A 70 -11.65 6.97 -4.43
N GLN A 71 -10.94 6.63 -5.50
CA GLN A 71 -11.19 7.13 -6.86
C GLN A 71 -11.73 6.02 -7.75
N ASN A 72 -11.05 4.88 -7.80
CA ASN A 72 -11.42 3.75 -8.62
C ASN A 72 -10.93 2.41 -8.04
N VAL A 73 -11.49 1.34 -8.60
CA VAL A 73 -11.17 -0.05 -8.29
C VAL A 73 -11.11 -0.84 -9.58
N ASP A 74 -9.97 -1.47 -9.84
CA ASP A 74 -9.83 -2.43 -10.92
C ASP A 74 -9.92 -3.84 -10.36
N VAL A 75 -10.83 -4.65 -10.91
CA VAL A 75 -10.99 -6.07 -10.56
C VAL A 75 -10.44 -6.92 -11.68
N TYR A 76 -9.48 -7.78 -11.34
CA TYR A 76 -8.72 -8.60 -12.27
C TYR A 76 -9.35 -9.99 -12.36
N ARG A 77 -9.78 -10.37 -13.56
CA ARG A 77 -10.45 -11.64 -13.85
C ARG A 77 -9.82 -12.33 -15.06
N SER A 78 -10.18 -13.58 -15.30
CA SER A 78 -9.67 -14.35 -16.44
C SER A 78 -10.05 -13.74 -17.79
N ASP A 79 -11.21 -13.10 -17.85
CA ASP A 79 -11.80 -12.43 -19.02
C ASP A 79 -11.34 -10.97 -19.20
N GLY A 80 -10.51 -10.44 -18.29
CA GLY A 80 -9.95 -9.10 -18.37
C GLY A 80 -10.11 -8.30 -17.08
N ILE A 81 -10.01 -6.97 -17.21
CA ILE A 81 -10.12 -6.03 -16.10
C ILE A 81 -11.48 -5.34 -16.17
N ILE A 82 -12.17 -5.28 -15.03
CA ILE A 82 -13.38 -4.47 -14.85
C ILE A 82 -13.06 -3.34 -13.89
N SER A 83 -13.26 -2.10 -14.33
CA SER A 83 -12.99 -0.90 -13.54
C SER A 83 -14.29 -0.30 -13.00
N TYR A 84 -14.27 0.09 -11.73
CA TYR A 84 -15.37 0.77 -11.05
C TYR A 84 -14.91 2.11 -10.50
N THR A 85 -15.68 3.15 -10.76
CA THR A 85 -15.52 4.47 -10.15
C THR A 85 -16.04 4.48 -8.72
N LYS A 86 -15.58 5.45 -7.92
CA LYS A 86 -16.11 5.72 -6.59
C LYS A 86 -17.65 5.79 -6.57
N SER A 87 -18.28 6.50 -7.51
CA SER A 87 -19.73 6.66 -7.58
C SER A 87 -20.47 5.34 -7.83
N GLU A 88 -19.92 4.45 -8.66
CA GLU A 88 -20.51 3.14 -8.89
C GLU A 88 -20.44 2.28 -7.63
N VAL A 89 -19.29 2.29 -6.94
CA VAL A 89 -19.13 1.57 -5.67
C VAL A 89 -20.06 2.14 -4.58
N GLU A 90 -20.23 3.45 -4.50
CA GLU A 90 -21.10 4.10 -3.50
C GLU A 90 -22.60 3.85 -3.77
N SER A 91 -23.00 3.77 -5.03
CA SER A 91 -24.42 3.60 -5.41
C SER A 91 -24.92 2.16 -5.30
N ASP A 92 -24.04 1.16 -5.33
CA ASP A 92 -24.40 -0.26 -5.20
C ASP A 92 -23.80 -0.89 -3.93
N LYS A 93 -24.67 -1.11 -2.92
CA LYS A 93 -24.30 -1.76 -1.65
C LYS A 93 -23.77 -3.18 -1.83
N LYS A 94 -24.27 -3.95 -2.81
CA LYS A 94 -23.80 -5.31 -3.06
C LYS A 94 -22.40 -5.28 -3.65
N LEU A 95 -22.15 -4.38 -4.59
CA LEU A 95 -20.82 -4.15 -5.14
C LEU A 95 -19.83 -3.72 -4.05
N ALA A 96 -20.19 -2.73 -3.23
CA ALA A 96 -19.36 -2.26 -2.12
C ALA A 96 -18.97 -3.41 -1.17
N ASN A 97 -19.95 -4.23 -0.79
CA ASN A 97 -19.73 -5.40 0.08
C ASN A 97 -18.85 -6.45 -0.59
N TYR A 98 -19.04 -6.70 -1.89
CA TYR A 98 -18.22 -7.65 -2.66
C TYR A 98 -16.76 -7.19 -2.75
N LEU A 99 -16.54 -5.91 -3.03
CA LEU A 99 -15.18 -5.36 -3.13
C LEU A 99 -14.50 -5.28 -1.77
N GLY A 100 -15.25 -5.02 -0.70
CA GLY A 100 -14.74 -4.99 0.68
C GLY A 100 -13.62 -3.98 0.86
N ILE A 101 -13.74 -2.80 0.23
CA ILE A 101 -12.75 -1.72 0.31
C ILE A 101 -13.34 -0.50 1.03
N PRO A 102 -12.53 0.24 1.81
CA PRO A 102 -13.00 1.45 2.46
C PRO A 102 -13.07 2.62 1.47
N LEU A 103 -14.12 3.45 1.58
CA LEU A 103 -14.25 4.68 0.77
C LEU A 103 -13.25 5.77 1.19
N VAL A 104 -12.87 5.76 2.47
CA VAL A 104 -11.84 6.64 3.05
C VAL A 104 -10.77 5.78 3.70
N ARG A 105 -9.50 6.03 3.37
CA ARG A 105 -8.37 5.24 3.87
C ARG A 105 -7.18 6.13 4.18
N ILE A 106 -6.58 5.89 5.33
CA ILE A 106 -5.37 6.58 5.80
C ILE A 106 -4.24 5.57 5.83
N VAL A 107 -3.16 5.88 5.12
CA VAL A 107 -1.92 5.10 5.11
C VAL A 107 -0.79 6.00 5.56
N VAL A 108 -0.16 5.63 6.67
CA VAL A 108 1.00 6.31 7.24
C VAL A 108 2.16 5.33 7.25
N VAL A 109 3.29 5.75 6.70
CA VAL A 109 4.51 4.96 6.68
C VAL A 109 5.48 5.57 7.67
N SER A 110 5.99 4.75 8.57
CA SER A 110 7.15 5.02 9.40
C SER A 110 8.28 4.04 9.03
N LYS A 111 9.48 4.28 9.52
CA LYS A 111 10.75 3.66 9.08
C LYS A 111 10.68 2.18 8.67
N ASP A 112 10.01 1.34 9.46
CA ASP A 112 9.86 -0.11 9.26
C ASP A 112 8.40 -0.60 9.41
N LYS A 113 7.45 0.32 9.57
CA LYS A 113 6.05 -0.02 9.82
C LYS A 113 5.08 0.80 8.97
N LEU A 114 4.04 0.14 8.51
CA LEU A 114 2.96 0.74 7.76
C LEU A 114 1.70 0.68 8.62
N LEU A 115 1.09 1.84 8.88
CA LEU A 115 -0.19 1.96 9.54
C LEU A 115 -1.26 2.17 8.48
N ASP A 116 -2.25 1.28 8.44
CA ASP A 116 -3.36 1.34 7.51
C ASP A 116 -4.68 1.23 8.27
N ASN A 117 -5.46 2.31 8.31
CA ASN A 117 -6.71 2.40 9.06
C ASN A 117 -6.59 1.81 10.49
N ASN A 118 -5.52 2.17 11.20
CA ASN A 118 -5.16 1.74 12.56
C ASN A 118 -4.58 0.33 12.71
N THR A 119 -4.40 -0.42 11.63
CA THR A 119 -3.69 -1.70 11.66
C THR A 119 -2.23 -1.50 11.31
N LEU A 120 -1.34 -1.98 12.18
CA LEU A 120 0.11 -1.84 12.02
C LEU A 120 0.69 -3.10 11.36
N PHE A 121 1.46 -2.90 10.30
CA PHE A 121 2.10 -3.96 9.54
C PHE A 121 3.61 -3.74 9.49
N SER A 122 4.37 -4.83 9.58
CA SER A 122 5.76 -4.85 9.11
C SER A 122 5.77 -4.92 7.58
N TYR A 123 6.75 -4.30 6.96
CA TYR A 123 6.84 -4.27 5.50
C TYR A 123 8.27 -4.40 4.97
N GLU A 124 8.37 -4.67 3.67
CA GLU A 124 9.61 -4.57 2.89
C GLU A 124 9.44 -3.46 1.84
N ALA A 125 10.37 -2.49 1.76
CA ALA A 125 10.32 -1.42 0.76
C ALA A 125 11.28 -1.70 -0.40
N LYS A 126 10.81 -1.48 -1.63
CA LYS A 126 11.59 -1.59 -2.85
C LYS A 126 11.15 -0.51 -3.84
N GLY A 127 12.00 0.50 -4.02
CA GLY A 127 11.69 1.65 -4.87
C GLY A 127 10.52 2.47 -4.30
N ASP A 128 9.49 2.71 -5.11
CA ASP A 128 8.25 3.40 -4.76
C ASP A 128 7.18 2.49 -4.14
N SER A 129 7.51 1.22 -3.95
CA SER A 129 6.60 0.16 -3.58
C SER A 129 6.92 -0.41 -2.20
N ILE A 130 5.87 -0.63 -1.40
CA ILE A 130 5.93 -1.24 -0.07
C ILE A 130 5.15 -2.55 -0.10
N PHE A 131 5.78 -3.62 0.35
CA PHE A 131 5.27 -4.99 0.32
C PHE A 131 4.90 -5.43 1.73
N VAL A 132 3.64 -5.79 1.94
CA VAL A 132 3.12 -6.33 3.19
C VAL A 132 2.66 -7.76 2.96
N ASN A 133 3.38 -8.72 3.53
CA ASN A 133 3.03 -10.14 3.45
C ASN A 133 2.00 -10.49 4.54
N GLN A 134 0.85 -11.02 4.12
CA GLN A 134 -0.25 -11.48 4.97
C GLN A 134 -0.53 -12.97 4.68
N ALA A 135 0.52 -13.79 4.83
CA ALA A 135 0.54 -15.22 4.52
C ALA A 135 0.20 -15.50 3.04
N LYS A 136 -0.99 -16.00 2.75
CA LYS A 136 -1.46 -16.32 1.38
C LYS A 136 -1.84 -15.08 0.56
N ASN A 137 -1.75 -13.90 1.16
CA ASN A 137 -2.04 -12.64 0.50
C ASN A 137 -0.80 -11.76 0.55
N LEU A 138 -0.57 -11.04 -0.53
CA LEU A 138 0.45 -10.00 -0.61
C LEU A 138 -0.26 -8.69 -0.93
N VAL A 139 -0.02 -7.67 -0.12
CA VAL A 139 -0.57 -6.32 -0.34
C VAL A 139 0.60 -5.40 -0.69
N ILE A 140 0.48 -4.72 -1.83
CA ILE A 140 1.53 -3.84 -2.33
C ILE A 140 0.98 -2.42 -2.36
N TYR A 141 1.64 -1.52 -1.65
CA TYR A 141 1.33 -0.10 -1.63
C TYR A 141 2.31 0.61 -2.54
N VAL A 142 1.82 1.24 -3.60
CA VAL A 142 2.63 2.01 -4.54
C VAL A 142 2.32 3.47 -4.32
N ASN A 143 3.36 4.24 -3.94
CA ASN A 143 3.20 5.67 -3.76
C ASN A 143 3.04 6.34 -5.13
N SER A 144 1.87 6.90 -5.38
CA SER A 144 1.61 7.66 -6.59
C SER A 144 2.07 9.09 -6.33
N ILE A 145 3.38 9.35 -6.39
CA ILE A 145 3.88 10.71 -6.40
C ILE A 145 3.37 11.32 -7.70
N GLN A 146 2.43 12.27 -7.62
CA GLN A 146 2.06 13.09 -8.77
C GLN A 146 3.35 13.75 -9.28
N LYS A 147 3.86 13.29 -10.42
CA LYS A 147 4.86 14.02 -11.20
C LYS A 147 4.26 15.32 -11.71
#